data_AF-A0A329REC4-F1
#
_entry.id   AF-A0A329REC4-F1
#
_cell.length_a   1.000
_cell.length_b   1.000
_cell.length_c   1.000
_cell.angle_alpha   90.00
_cell.angle_beta   90.00
_cell.angle_gamma   90.00
#
_symmetry.space_group_name_H-M   'P 1'
#
loop_
_entity.id
_entity.type
_entity.pdbx_description
1 polymer ?
#
loop_
_entity_poly.entity_id
_entity_poly.type
_entity_poly.pdbx_seq_one_letter_code
_entity_poly.pdbx_strand_id
1 'polypeptide(L)'
;MPPRREIDHDDDSSDDEESYEPSIPVPVFGPAIPPTIRSISHETLVNWERRQREDEAKMKARCSDYGENYDLVIQSIKGSFDADLHEAFFILRLRKEVDDVTEEKVIAQTQTLLVKVNNDDLVDIKALFQKELEMDLKETDVDARVLTYFQRFKKVVKENGFEEIFHGADGEKEMCKRLVSCLAPPVLKADVKIAVR
;
A
#
# COMPACT_ATOMS: atom_id res chain seq x y z
N MET A 1 -81.21 39.32 22.13
CA MET A 1 -80.17 38.28 22.14
C MET A 1 -79.33 38.44 20.89
N PRO A 2 -78.01 38.72 21.01
CA PRO A 2 -77.10 38.73 19.87
C PRO A 2 -76.59 37.31 19.55
N PRO A 3 -76.24 36.98 18.29
CA PRO A 3 -75.66 35.68 17.96
C PRO A 3 -74.23 35.58 18.51
N ARG A 4 -73.90 34.43 19.09
CA ARG A 4 -72.55 34.08 19.54
C ARG A 4 -71.60 34.12 18.34
N ARG A 5 -70.48 34.85 18.47
CA ARG A 5 -69.35 34.72 17.56
C ARG A 5 -68.72 33.34 17.80
N GLU A 6 -68.62 32.55 16.74
CA GLU A 6 -67.77 31.37 16.68
C GLU A 6 -66.32 31.85 16.88
N ILE A 7 -65.62 31.20 17.82
CA ILE A 7 -64.19 31.43 18.05
C ILE A 7 -63.51 30.43 17.14
N ASP A 8 -63.01 30.90 16.01
CA ASP A 8 -62.11 30.13 15.16
C ASP A 8 -60.82 29.88 15.96
N HIS A 9 -60.55 28.61 16.23
CA HIS A 9 -59.26 28.13 16.69
C HIS A 9 -58.35 28.01 15.47
N ASP A 10 -57.66 29.09 15.14
CA ASP A 10 -56.47 29.03 14.28
C ASP A 10 -55.29 28.62 15.15
N ASP A 11 -55.13 27.30 15.28
CA ASP A 11 -53.95 26.63 15.84
C ASP A 11 -52.87 26.61 14.75
N ASP A 12 -52.24 27.76 14.50
CA ASP A 12 -51.06 27.88 13.64
C ASP A 12 -49.80 27.53 14.46
N SER A 13 -49.72 26.24 14.84
CA SER A 13 -48.47 25.66 15.32
C SER A 13 -47.56 25.48 14.11
N SER A 14 -46.81 26.53 13.78
CA SER A 14 -45.64 26.44 12.91
C SER A 14 -44.60 25.60 13.64
N ASP A 15 -44.68 24.28 13.48
CA ASP A 15 -43.58 23.37 13.77
C ASP A 15 -42.46 23.71 12.78
N ASP A 16 -41.59 24.64 13.19
CA ASP A 16 -40.25 24.77 12.64
C ASP A 16 -39.50 23.48 13.00
N GLU A 17 -39.63 22.46 12.14
CA GLU A 17 -38.74 21.30 12.07
C GLU A 17 -37.34 21.83 11.71
N GLU A 18 -36.65 22.36 12.71
CA GLU A 18 -35.22 22.62 12.69
C GLU A 18 -34.54 21.27 12.42
N SER A 19 -34.26 21.01 11.14
CA SER A 19 -33.53 19.85 10.65
C SER A 19 -32.17 19.82 11.36
N TYR A 20 -32.10 19.12 12.49
CA TYR A 20 -30.87 18.77 13.17
C TYR A 20 -30.05 17.93 12.20
N GLU A 21 -29.18 18.58 11.42
CA GLU A 21 -28.13 17.86 10.73
C GLU A 21 -27.26 17.21 11.80
N PRO A 22 -27.16 15.87 11.83
CA PRO A 22 -26.35 15.18 12.83
C PRO A 22 -24.93 15.71 12.71
N SER A 23 -24.46 16.40 13.76
CA SER A 23 -23.09 16.90 13.80
C SER A 23 -22.15 15.71 13.67
N ILE A 24 -21.40 15.64 12.57
CA ILE A 24 -20.43 14.58 12.34
C ILE A 24 -19.40 14.68 13.47
N PRO A 25 -19.25 13.63 14.32
CA PRO A 25 -18.31 13.68 15.43
C PRO A 25 -16.90 13.82 14.88
N VAL A 26 -16.21 14.89 15.29
CA VAL A 26 -14.81 15.13 14.91
C VAL A 26 -13.93 14.10 15.61
N PRO A 27 -13.08 13.35 14.88
CA PRO A 27 -12.14 12.42 15.50
C PRO A 27 -11.24 13.12 16.53
N VAL A 28 -10.99 12.45 17.64
CA VAL A 28 -10.05 12.90 18.68
C VAL A 28 -8.63 12.94 18.12
N PHE A 29 -8.32 12.03 17.19
CA PHE A 29 -7.03 11.99 16.48
C PHE A 29 -7.19 12.34 15.00
N GLY A 30 -6.29 13.21 14.51
CA GLY A 30 -6.22 13.53 13.09
C GLY A 30 -5.76 12.33 12.24
N PRO A 31 -6.13 12.28 10.94
CA PRO A 31 -5.65 11.26 10.01
C PRO A 31 -4.12 11.20 9.94
N ALA A 32 -3.51 10.01 9.93
CA ALA A 32 -2.05 9.88 9.84
C ALA A 32 -1.55 10.20 8.42
N ILE A 33 -0.80 11.30 8.24
CA ILE A 33 -0.30 11.80 6.94
C ILE A 33 0.11 10.67 5.97
N PRO A 34 -0.42 10.63 4.74
CA PRO A 34 -0.18 9.50 3.87
C PRO A 34 1.25 9.56 3.35
N PRO A 35 1.92 8.41 3.15
CA PRO A 35 3.22 8.38 2.52
C PRO A 35 3.13 8.93 1.09
N THR A 36 3.91 9.96 0.77
CA THR A 36 3.91 10.56 -0.57
C THR A 36 4.50 9.60 -1.62
N ILE A 37 3.75 9.37 -2.70
CA ILE A 37 4.16 8.67 -3.92
C ILE A 37 4.79 9.70 -4.86
N ARG A 38 6.08 9.55 -5.12
CA ARG A 38 6.85 10.43 -6.04
C ARG A 38 7.19 9.76 -7.37
N SER A 39 6.89 8.47 -7.51
CA SER A 39 7.15 7.69 -8.70
C SER A 39 6.16 6.54 -8.80
N ILE A 40 5.83 6.14 -10.03
CA ILE A 40 5.08 4.91 -10.32
C ILE A 40 5.98 3.68 -10.51
N SER A 41 7.25 3.74 -10.09
CA SER A 41 8.11 2.56 -10.08
C SER A 41 7.53 1.49 -9.14
N HIS A 42 7.73 0.22 -9.48
CA HIS A 42 7.20 -0.91 -8.70
C HIS A 42 7.64 -0.86 -7.23
N GLU A 43 8.93 -0.68 -6.98
CA GLU A 43 9.50 -0.49 -5.64
C GLU A 43 8.79 0.63 -4.86
N THR A 44 8.51 1.76 -5.50
CA THR A 44 7.82 2.89 -4.84
C THR A 44 6.39 2.50 -4.47
N LEU A 45 5.66 1.88 -5.39
CA LEU A 45 4.26 1.49 -5.19
C LEU A 45 4.13 0.36 -4.15
N VAL A 46 5.02 -0.63 -4.14
CA VAL A 46 5.06 -1.67 -3.11
C VAL A 46 5.36 -1.07 -1.73
N ASN A 47 6.40 -0.24 -1.63
CA ASN A 47 6.76 0.40 -0.36
C ASN A 47 5.66 1.35 0.13
N TRP A 48 4.94 1.99 -0.78
CA TRP A 48 3.75 2.77 -0.46
C TRP A 48 2.62 1.87 0.05
N GLU A 49 2.26 0.80 -0.65
CA GLU A 49 1.17 -0.11 -0.27
C GLU A 49 1.43 -0.76 1.10
N ARG A 50 2.68 -1.17 1.36
CA ARG A 50 3.08 -1.70 2.66
C ARG A 50 2.88 -0.68 3.79
N ARG A 51 3.34 0.56 3.59
CA ARG A 51 3.17 1.64 4.60
C ARG A 51 1.69 1.95 4.81
N GLN A 52 0.91 1.99 3.74
CA GLN A 52 -0.52 2.22 3.81
C GLN A 52 -1.24 1.14 4.64
N ARG A 53 -0.87 -0.13 4.46
CA ARG A 53 -1.39 -1.24 5.27
C ARG A 53 -1.01 -1.13 6.75
N GLU A 54 0.23 -0.74 7.04
CA GLU A 54 0.70 -0.51 8.41
C GLU A 54 -0.06 0.64 9.09
N ASP A 55 -0.32 1.72 8.35
CA ASP A 55 -1.03 2.89 8.87
C ASP A 55 -2.53 2.63 9.01
N GLU A 56 -3.15 1.92 8.06
CA GLU A 56 -4.52 1.43 8.16
C GLU A 56 -4.72 0.55 9.40
N ALA A 57 -3.80 -0.39 9.67
CA ALA A 57 -3.88 -1.24 10.86
C ALA A 57 -3.82 -0.42 12.15
N LYS A 58 -2.95 0.60 12.21
CA LYS A 58 -2.87 1.53 13.36
C LYS A 58 -4.14 2.38 13.51
N MET A 59 -4.74 2.84 12.40
CA MET A 59 -5.99 3.61 12.44
C MET A 59 -7.14 2.74 12.95
N LYS A 60 -7.28 1.52 12.44
CA LYS A 60 -8.33 0.58 12.87
C LYS A 60 -8.21 0.24 14.36
N ALA A 61 -6.98 0.00 14.84
CA ALA A 61 -6.74 -0.23 16.26
C ALA A 61 -7.17 0.97 17.12
N ARG A 62 -6.79 2.19 16.74
CA ARG A 62 -7.24 3.41 17.43
C ARG A 62 -8.76 3.57 17.41
N CYS A 63 -9.39 3.39 16.26
CA CYS A 63 -10.85 3.49 16.14
C CYS A 63 -11.54 2.49 17.09
N SER A 64 -11.01 1.28 17.21
CA SER A 64 -11.51 0.27 18.15
C SER A 64 -11.33 0.68 19.62
N ASP A 65 -10.20 1.29 19.97
CA ASP A 65 -9.89 1.68 21.36
C ASP A 65 -10.70 2.88 21.85
N TYR A 66 -11.03 3.82 20.95
CA TYR A 66 -11.69 5.08 21.27
C TYR A 66 -13.14 5.18 20.76
N GLY A 67 -13.64 4.15 20.06
CA GLY A 67 -14.99 4.14 19.48
C GLY A 67 -15.16 5.12 18.31
N GLU A 68 -14.08 5.49 17.62
CA GLU A 68 -14.13 6.40 16.48
C GLU A 68 -14.62 5.69 15.21
N ASN A 69 -15.29 6.43 14.32
CA ASN A 69 -15.65 5.91 13.01
C ASN A 69 -14.44 5.94 12.07
N TYR A 70 -13.99 4.77 11.63
CA TYR A 70 -12.85 4.61 10.72
C TYR A 70 -12.98 5.40 9.42
N ASP A 71 -14.20 5.53 8.87
CA ASP A 71 -14.44 6.26 7.61
C ASP A 71 -14.13 7.76 7.74
N LEU A 72 -14.11 8.30 8.96
CA LEU A 72 -13.75 9.69 9.24
C LEU A 72 -12.24 9.89 9.42
N VAL A 73 -11.48 8.81 9.60
CA VAL A 73 -10.04 8.84 9.90
C VAL A 73 -9.19 8.32 8.74
N ILE A 74 -9.78 7.51 7.85
CA ILE A 74 -9.11 7.03 6.63
C ILE A 74 -8.74 8.20 5.71
N GLN A 75 -7.61 8.05 5.02
CA GLN A 75 -7.13 9.05 4.08
C GLN A 75 -7.38 8.67 2.63
N SER A 76 -7.57 9.70 1.82
CA SER A 76 -7.57 9.60 0.37
C SER A 76 -6.18 9.18 -0.14
N ILE A 77 -6.16 8.11 -0.92
CA ILE A 77 -5.03 7.63 -1.73
C ILE A 77 -4.70 8.65 -2.81
N LYS A 78 -5.68 9.37 -3.37
CA LYS A 78 -5.43 10.52 -4.27
C LYS A 78 -4.50 11.53 -3.62
N GLY A 79 -4.70 11.83 -2.33
CA GLY A 79 -3.83 12.69 -1.52
C GLY A 79 -2.41 12.16 -1.25
N SER A 80 -2.12 10.90 -1.60
CA SER A 80 -0.78 10.33 -1.48
C SER A 80 0.13 10.73 -2.65
N PHE A 81 -0.39 11.14 -3.80
CA PHE A 81 0.45 11.47 -4.96
C PHE A 81 1.06 12.86 -4.82
N ASP A 82 2.35 12.95 -5.13
CA ASP A 82 2.99 14.25 -5.35
C ASP A 82 2.27 15.02 -6.47
N ALA A 83 2.13 16.34 -6.35
CA ALA A 83 1.32 17.14 -7.27
C ALA A 83 1.77 17.02 -8.74
N ASP A 84 3.09 16.98 -8.98
CA ASP A 84 3.65 16.86 -10.33
C ASP A 84 3.43 15.46 -10.89
N LEU A 85 3.58 14.44 -10.04
CA LEU A 85 3.27 13.05 -10.41
C LEU A 85 1.78 12.89 -10.70
N HIS A 86 0.93 13.51 -9.90
CA HIS A 86 -0.52 13.48 -10.01
C HIS A 86 -0.93 13.95 -11.41
N GLU A 87 -0.58 15.20 -11.77
CA GLU A 87 -0.90 15.76 -13.08
C GLU A 87 -0.40 14.88 -14.24
N ALA A 88 0.89 14.50 -14.23
CA ALA A 88 1.46 13.69 -15.30
C ALA A 88 0.83 12.29 -15.39
N PHE A 89 0.55 11.65 -14.26
CA PHE A 89 -0.01 10.30 -14.19
C PHE A 89 -1.44 10.26 -14.76
N PHE A 90 -2.29 11.20 -14.36
CA PHE A 90 -3.70 11.25 -14.78
C PHE A 90 -3.85 11.64 -16.25
N ILE A 91 -3.10 12.64 -16.72
CA ILE A 91 -3.11 13.06 -18.13
C ILE A 91 -2.66 11.91 -19.04
N LEU A 92 -1.52 11.29 -18.73
CA LEU A 92 -0.92 10.30 -19.63
C LEU A 92 -1.67 8.96 -19.62
N ARG A 93 -2.17 8.54 -18.46
CA ARG A 93 -2.69 7.17 -18.29
C ARG A 93 -4.21 7.09 -18.27
N LEU A 94 -4.89 8.10 -17.74
CA LEU A 94 -6.33 8.15 -17.65
C LEU A 94 -6.99 9.07 -18.67
N ARG A 95 -6.22 9.94 -19.34
CA ARG A 95 -6.71 10.94 -20.31
C ARG A 95 -7.86 11.77 -19.74
N LYS A 96 -7.74 12.11 -18.46
CA LYS A 96 -8.70 12.88 -17.69
C LYS A 96 -7.98 13.97 -16.92
N GLU A 97 -8.67 15.09 -16.69
CA GLU A 97 -8.21 16.10 -15.75
C GLU A 97 -8.29 15.57 -14.31
N VAL A 98 -7.47 16.15 -13.42
CA VAL A 98 -7.33 15.71 -12.03
C VAL A 98 -8.66 15.73 -11.27
N ASP A 99 -9.54 16.67 -11.61
CA ASP A 99 -10.84 16.86 -10.93
C ASP A 99 -11.89 15.81 -11.34
N ASP A 100 -11.75 15.21 -12.53
CA ASP A 100 -12.68 14.20 -13.05
C ASP A 100 -12.37 12.76 -12.59
N VAL A 101 -11.34 12.60 -11.76
CA VAL A 101 -10.86 11.30 -11.29
C VAL A 101 -11.33 11.04 -9.87
N THR A 102 -12.15 10.01 -9.73
CA THR A 102 -12.64 9.51 -8.45
C THR A 102 -11.56 8.68 -7.73
N GLU A 103 -11.67 8.62 -6.41
CA GLU A 103 -10.79 7.85 -5.53
C GLU A 103 -10.69 6.38 -5.98
N GLU A 104 -11.82 5.75 -6.31
CA GLU A 104 -11.89 4.35 -6.74
C GLU A 104 -11.11 4.12 -8.02
N LYS A 105 -11.08 5.12 -8.91
CA LYS A 105 -10.34 5.03 -10.17
C LYS A 105 -8.83 5.10 -9.92
N VAL A 106 -8.39 5.95 -8.98
CA VAL A 106 -6.98 6.00 -8.54
C VAL A 106 -6.58 4.65 -7.97
N ILE A 107 -7.38 4.11 -7.04
CA ILE A 107 -7.13 2.80 -6.42
C ILE A 107 -7.00 1.70 -7.48
N ALA A 108 -7.98 1.61 -8.39
CA ALA A 108 -7.96 0.59 -9.44
C ALA A 108 -6.74 0.71 -10.37
N GLN A 109 -6.29 1.92 -10.70
CA GLN A 109 -5.08 2.11 -11.50
C GLN A 109 -3.80 1.74 -10.73
N THR A 110 -3.69 2.14 -9.46
CA THR A 110 -2.55 1.77 -8.61
C THR A 110 -2.45 0.25 -8.45
N GLN A 111 -3.58 -0.42 -8.22
CA GLN A 111 -3.65 -1.88 -8.19
C GLN A 111 -3.30 -2.52 -9.54
N THR A 112 -3.77 -1.93 -10.65
CA THR A 112 -3.42 -2.40 -11.99
C THR A 112 -1.91 -2.28 -12.25
N LEU A 113 -1.26 -1.22 -11.76
CA LEU A 113 0.19 -1.06 -11.87
C LEU A 113 0.92 -2.13 -11.05
N LEU A 114 0.48 -2.39 -9.84
CA LEU A 114 1.05 -3.45 -8.99
C LEU A 114 0.91 -4.83 -9.66
N VAL A 115 -0.25 -5.13 -10.26
CA VAL A 115 -0.49 -6.45 -10.90
C VAL A 115 0.21 -6.58 -12.26
N LYS A 116 0.22 -5.53 -13.08
CA LYS A 116 0.73 -5.59 -14.47
C LYS A 116 2.25 -5.81 -14.51
N VAL A 117 2.96 -5.34 -13.50
CA VAL A 117 4.43 -5.40 -13.45
C VAL A 117 4.92 -6.85 -13.26
N ASN A 118 4.16 -7.70 -12.57
CA ASN A 118 4.48 -9.12 -12.32
C ASN A 118 4.82 -9.99 -13.56
N ASN A 119 4.36 -9.65 -14.78
CA ASN A 119 4.58 -10.48 -15.97
C ASN A 119 5.82 -10.12 -16.79
N ASP A 120 6.22 -8.84 -16.84
CA ASP A 120 7.47 -8.41 -17.50
C ASP A 120 8.69 -8.54 -16.55
N ASP A 121 8.44 -8.70 -15.24
CA ASP A 121 9.43 -8.74 -14.15
C ASP A 121 10.30 -9.99 -14.05
N LEU A 122 9.92 -11.14 -14.62
CA LEU A 122 10.70 -12.38 -14.40
C LEU A 122 12.14 -12.29 -14.92
N VAL A 123 12.37 -11.44 -15.94
CA VAL A 123 13.70 -11.10 -16.45
C VAL A 123 14.39 -10.07 -15.53
N ASP A 124 13.64 -9.11 -14.98
CA ASP A 124 14.15 -8.06 -14.08
C ASP A 124 14.54 -8.63 -12.70
N ILE A 125 13.74 -9.53 -12.13
CA ILE A 125 14.02 -10.21 -10.85
C ILE A 125 15.38 -10.90 -10.88
N LYS A 126 15.72 -11.60 -11.97
CA LYS A 126 17.04 -12.25 -12.09
C LYS A 126 18.18 -11.24 -12.07
N ALA A 127 18.05 -10.18 -12.86
CA ALA A 127 19.07 -9.14 -12.96
C ALA A 127 19.22 -8.38 -11.63
N LEU A 128 18.11 -8.06 -10.97
CA LEU A 128 18.08 -7.41 -9.67
C LEU A 128 18.81 -8.25 -8.62
N PHE A 129 18.47 -9.53 -8.47
CA PHE A 129 19.15 -10.38 -7.48
C PHE A 129 20.64 -10.56 -7.79
N GLN A 130 21.04 -10.64 -9.06
CA GLN A 130 22.46 -10.69 -9.42
C GLN A 130 23.22 -9.41 -9.05
N LYS A 131 22.54 -8.25 -9.10
CA LYS A 131 23.12 -6.96 -8.72
C LYS A 131 23.15 -6.75 -7.21
N GLU A 132 22.08 -7.12 -6.51
CA GLU A 132 21.86 -6.76 -5.10
C GLU A 132 22.36 -7.82 -4.10
N LEU A 133 22.62 -9.04 -4.57
CA LEU A 133 22.96 -10.18 -3.73
C LEU A 133 24.41 -10.61 -3.94
N GLU A 134 25.28 -10.17 -3.05
CA GLU A 134 26.70 -10.52 -3.02
C GLU A 134 27.07 -11.09 -1.65
N MET A 135 27.84 -12.17 -1.63
CA MET A 135 28.36 -12.74 -0.38
C MET A 135 29.63 -12.00 0.02
N ASP A 136 29.66 -11.46 1.24
CA ASP A 136 30.84 -10.77 1.74
C ASP A 136 31.94 -11.77 2.13
N LEU A 137 32.89 -12.01 1.24
CA LEU A 137 34.01 -12.93 1.47
C LEU A 137 35.05 -12.39 2.46
N LYS A 138 34.95 -11.12 2.89
CA LYS A 138 35.83 -10.55 3.92
C LYS A 138 35.40 -10.97 5.32
N GLU A 139 34.13 -11.31 5.51
CA GLU A 139 33.66 -11.90 6.76
C GLU A 139 34.25 -13.31 6.92
N THR A 140 34.97 -13.51 8.02
CA THR A 140 35.67 -14.74 8.37
C THR A 140 34.76 -15.74 9.08
N ASP A 141 33.75 -15.27 9.80
CA ASP A 141 32.73 -16.10 10.43
C ASP A 141 31.74 -16.59 9.35
N VAL A 142 31.77 -17.89 9.10
CA VAL A 142 30.97 -18.50 8.03
C VAL A 142 29.46 -18.36 8.30
N ASP A 143 29.04 -18.50 9.57
CA ASP A 143 27.64 -18.44 9.94
C ASP A 143 27.11 -17.01 9.81
N ALA A 144 27.88 -16.02 10.28
CA ALA A 144 27.54 -14.61 10.12
C ALA A 144 27.45 -14.21 8.64
N ARG A 145 28.40 -14.68 7.81
CA ARG A 145 28.41 -14.43 6.37
C ARG A 145 27.19 -14.99 5.66
N VAL A 146 26.85 -16.25 5.94
CA VAL A 146 25.66 -16.91 5.36
C VAL A 146 24.39 -16.21 5.84
N LEU A 147 24.27 -15.92 7.14
CA LEU A 147 23.10 -15.25 7.69
C LEU A 147 22.88 -13.87 7.06
N THR A 148 23.93 -13.07 6.93
CA THR A 148 23.88 -11.74 6.31
C THR A 148 23.44 -11.83 4.84
N TYR A 149 23.93 -12.83 4.11
CA TYR A 149 23.51 -13.09 2.72
C TYR A 149 22.00 -13.38 2.61
N PHE A 150 21.48 -14.26 3.48
CA PHE A 150 20.04 -14.56 3.53
C PHE A 150 19.19 -13.37 3.99
N GLN A 151 19.69 -12.58 4.94
CA GLN A 151 19.04 -11.34 5.36
C GLN A 151 18.96 -10.34 4.20
N ARG A 152 20.03 -10.20 3.41
CA ARG A 152 20.02 -9.35 2.21
C ARG A 152 18.98 -9.85 1.21
N PHE A 153 18.91 -11.16 0.94
CA PHE A 153 17.87 -11.73 0.09
C PHE A 153 16.45 -11.36 0.56
N LYS A 154 16.14 -11.62 1.84
CA LYS A 154 14.81 -11.28 2.40
C LYS A 154 14.50 -9.79 2.32
N LYS A 155 15.51 -8.94 2.52
CA LYS A 155 15.37 -7.49 2.37
C LYS A 155 15.04 -7.10 0.94
N VAL A 156 15.75 -7.65 -0.05
CA VAL A 156 15.48 -7.42 -1.48
C VAL A 156 14.07 -7.88 -1.86
N VAL A 157 13.65 -9.07 -1.40
CA VAL A 157 12.26 -9.55 -1.61
C VAL A 157 11.25 -8.54 -1.09
N LYS A 158 11.42 -8.08 0.16
CA LYS A 158 10.48 -7.17 0.82
C LYS A 158 10.46 -5.77 0.22
N GLU A 159 11.62 -5.23 -0.16
CA GLU A 159 11.73 -3.90 -0.77
C GLU A 159 11.05 -3.85 -2.15
N ASN A 160 10.99 -4.99 -2.84
CA ASN A 160 10.47 -5.10 -4.20
C ASN A 160 9.12 -5.81 -4.31
N GLY A 161 8.53 -6.27 -3.22
CA GLY A 161 7.17 -6.83 -3.20
C GLY A 161 7.09 -8.24 -3.77
N PHE A 162 8.19 -8.99 -3.69
CA PHE A 162 8.28 -10.33 -4.28
C PHE A 162 7.88 -11.44 -3.31
N GLU A 163 7.29 -11.13 -2.16
CA GLU A 163 6.91 -12.11 -1.14
C GLU A 163 6.04 -13.23 -1.71
N GLU A 164 5.01 -12.87 -2.49
CA GLU A 164 4.09 -13.82 -3.10
C GLU A 164 4.77 -14.71 -4.17
N ILE A 165 5.82 -14.20 -4.84
CA ILE A 165 6.58 -14.95 -5.85
C ILE A 165 7.33 -16.12 -5.20
N PHE A 166 7.77 -15.92 -3.96
CA PHE A 166 8.54 -16.91 -3.20
C PHE A 166 7.69 -17.68 -2.18
N HIS A 167 6.36 -17.57 -2.24
CA HIS A 167 5.44 -18.31 -1.39
C HIS A 167 5.12 -19.70 -1.94
N GLY A 168 4.89 -20.66 -1.04
CA GLY A 168 4.54 -22.04 -1.38
C GLY A 168 5.69 -22.85 -2.01
N ALA A 169 5.42 -24.12 -2.34
CA ALA A 169 6.45 -25.07 -2.74
C ALA A 169 7.23 -24.66 -4.00
N ASP A 170 6.58 -24.03 -4.98
CA ASP A 170 7.26 -23.57 -6.19
C ASP A 170 8.01 -22.25 -5.97
N GLY A 171 7.49 -21.37 -5.12
CA GLY A 171 8.18 -20.17 -4.68
C GLY A 171 9.45 -20.49 -3.89
N GLU A 172 9.41 -21.47 -2.98
CA GLU A 172 10.58 -21.96 -2.25
C GLU A 172 11.67 -22.51 -3.20
N LYS A 173 11.28 -23.24 -4.26
CA LYS A 173 12.23 -23.68 -5.29
C LYS A 173 12.86 -22.51 -6.03
N GLU A 174 12.07 -21.50 -6.39
CA GLU A 174 12.59 -20.32 -7.08
C GLU A 174 13.49 -19.49 -6.15
N MET A 175 13.20 -19.43 -4.86
CA MET A 175 14.06 -18.82 -3.83
C MET A 175 15.42 -19.53 -3.78
N CYS A 176 15.43 -20.85 -3.60
CA CYS A 176 16.66 -21.65 -3.60
C CYS A 176 17.46 -21.43 -4.88
N LYS A 177 16.79 -21.46 -6.04
CA LYS A 177 17.43 -21.23 -7.34
C LYS A 177 18.04 -19.82 -7.43
N ARG A 178 17.38 -18.78 -6.94
CA ARG A 178 17.88 -17.40 -6.94
C ARG A 178 19.09 -17.23 -6.04
N LEU A 179 19.02 -17.70 -4.79
CA LEU A 179 20.12 -17.72 -3.83
C LEU A 179 21.36 -18.38 -4.44
N VAL A 180 21.21 -19.62 -4.95
CA VAL A 180 22.33 -20.35 -5.55
C VAL A 180 22.84 -19.66 -6.81
N SER A 181 21.97 -19.05 -7.62
CA SER A 181 22.38 -18.41 -8.87
C SER A 181 23.26 -17.17 -8.67
N CYS A 182 23.12 -16.48 -7.54
CA CYS A 182 23.83 -15.23 -7.23
C CYS A 182 25.06 -15.46 -6.33
N LEU A 183 25.39 -16.71 -5.98
CA LEU A 183 26.62 -17.00 -5.26
C LEU A 183 27.84 -16.63 -6.10
N ALA A 184 28.68 -15.77 -5.53
CA ALA A 184 30.04 -15.48 -5.97
C ALA A 184 31.00 -15.88 -4.84
N PRO A 185 32.16 -16.49 -5.15
CA PRO A 185 32.69 -16.76 -6.48
C PRO A 185 32.01 -17.98 -7.16
N PRO A 186 32.16 -18.17 -8.48
CA PRO A 186 31.50 -19.26 -9.23
C PRO A 186 31.79 -20.67 -8.71
N VAL A 187 32.91 -20.88 -8.03
CA VAL A 187 33.28 -22.17 -7.41
C VAL A 187 32.28 -22.53 -6.30
N LEU A 188 31.96 -21.59 -5.41
CA LEU A 188 31.00 -21.80 -4.33
C LEU A 188 29.61 -22.18 -4.89
N LYS A 189 29.21 -21.55 -5.99
CA LYS A 189 27.97 -21.88 -6.68
C LYS A 189 27.94 -23.31 -7.22
N ALA A 190 29.06 -23.82 -7.73
CA ALA A 190 29.15 -25.19 -8.22
C ALA A 190 29.02 -26.20 -7.07
N ASP A 191 29.71 -25.96 -5.96
CA ASP A 191 29.71 -26.83 -4.78
C ASP A 191 28.31 -26.91 -4.15
N VAL A 192 27.66 -25.76 -3.96
CA VAL A 192 26.29 -25.72 -3.40
C VAL A 192 25.29 -26.41 -4.33
N LYS A 193 25.41 -26.28 -5.65
CA LYS A 193 24.54 -27.00 -6.60
C LYS A 193 24.65 -28.52 -6.50
N ILE A 194 25.82 -29.04 -6.13
CA ILE A 194 26.02 -30.47 -5.92
C ILE A 194 25.40 -30.90 -4.60
N ALA A 195 25.54 -30.08 -3.54
CA ALA A 195 25.04 -30.39 -2.21
C ALA A 195 23.51 -30.32 -2.07
N VAL A 196 22.84 -29.49 -2.87
CA VAL A 196 21.37 -29.25 -2.80
C VAL A 196 20.60 -30.10 -3.86
N ARG A 197 21.29 -31.03 -4.52
CA ARG A 197 20.72 -31.89 -5.57
C ARG A 197 19.97 -33.09 -5.04
#